data_AF-A0A2R6HKN7-F1
#
_entry.id   AF-A0A2R6HKN7-F1
#
_cell.length_a   1.000
_cell.length_b   1.000
_cell.length_c   1.000
_cell.angle_alpha   90.00
_cell.angle_beta   90.00
_cell.angle_gamma   90.00
#
_symmetry.space_group_name_H-M   'P 1'
#
loop_
_entity.id
_entity.type
_entity.pdbx_description
1 polymer ?
#
loop_
_entity_poly.entity_id
_entity_poly.type
_entity_poly.pdbx_seq_one_letter_code
_entity_poly.pdbx_strand_id
1 'polypeptide(L)'
;MSEESDAQLESRLTEQEYFRPPAEFVGQANATEPSIYERFDENYPEAFEEYAELLEWDEHWNEVLDDSNPPFYEWFTGGKLNASYNCIDR
;
A
#
# COMPACT_ATOMS: atom_id res chain seq x y z
N MET A 1 -19.98 -9.91 27.98
CA MET A 1 -19.74 -8.46 28.19
C MET A 1 -18.95 -7.83 27.06
N SER A 2 -18.15 -8.57 26.29
CA SER A 2 -17.45 -8.11 25.08
C SER A 2 -18.32 -8.16 23.82
N GLU A 3 -19.20 -9.15 23.68
CA GLU A 3 -20.09 -9.26 22.51
C GLU A 3 -21.13 -8.12 22.41
N GLU A 4 -21.58 -7.60 23.55
CA GLU A 4 -22.52 -6.46 23.59
C GLU A 4 -21.86 -5.14 23.23
N SER A 5 -20.56 -4.96 23.54
CA SER A 5 -19.81 -3.76 23.13
C SER A 5 -19.50 -3.77 21.64
N ASP A 6 -19.18 -4.93 21.07
CA ASP A 6 -18.92 -5.08 19.65
C ASP A 6 -20.20 -4.86 18.84
N ALA A 7 -21.35 -5.42 19.27
CA ALA A 7 -22.64 -5.15 18.65
C ALA A 7 -23.07 -3.67 18.73
N GLN A 8 -22.72 -2.95 19.81
CA GLN A 8 -22.95 -1.51 19.94
C GLN A 8 -22.01 -0.67 19.05
N LEU A 9 -20.76 -1.11 18.87
CA LEU A 9 -19.80 -0.52 17.92
C LEU A 9 -20.28 -0.71 16.48
N GLU A 10 -20.73 -1.92 16.11
CA GLU A 10 -21.28 -2.23 14.79
C GLU A 10 -22.59 -1.47 14.51
N SER A 11 -23.49 -1.37 15.49
CA SER A 11 -24.72 -0.58 15.37
C SER A 11 -24.44 0.90 15.06
N ARG A 12 -23.31 1.46 15.51
CA ARG A 12 -22.91 2.86 15.23
C ARG A 12 -22.29 3.07 13.84
N LEU A 13 -21.94 2.00 13.13
CA LEU A 13 -21.40 2.06 11.76
C LEU A 13 -22.50 2.12 10.70
N THR A 14 -23.77 1.87 11.08
CA THR A 14 -24.87 1.49 10.18
C THR A 14 -25.22 2.51 9.09
N GLU A 15 -24.95 3.82 9.21
CA GLU A 15 -25.36 4.77 8.16
C GLU A 15 -24.34 5.90 7.99
N GLN A 16 -23.20 5.60 7.36
CA GLN A 16 -22.37 6.65 6.77
C GLN A 16 -22.98 7.04 5.42
N GLU A 17 -23.49 8.27 5.30
CA GLU A 17 -23.88 8.82 4.00
C GLU A 17 -22.68 8.75 3.05
N TYR A 18 -22.86 8.09 1.90
CA TYR A 18 -21.83 8.01 0.88
C TYR A 18 -21.80 9.31 0.07
N PHE A 19 -20.74 10.10 0.23
CA PHE A 19 -20.53 11.32 -0.53
C PHE A 19 -19.66 11.02 -1.75
N ARG A 20 -20.24 11.11 -2.96
CA ARG A 20 -19.46 10.99 -4.20
C ARG A 20 -18.51 12.19 -4.33
N PRO A 21 -17.21 11.97 -4.64
CA PRO A 21 -16.28 13.06 -4.86
C PRO A 21 -16.69 13.92 -6.07
N PRO A 22 -16.43 15.24 -6.05
CA PRO A 22 -16.66 16.12 -7.20
C PRO A 22 -15.89 15.64 -8.44
N ALA A 23 -16.45 15.86 -9.63
CA ALA A 23 -15.84 15.41 -10.89
C ALA A 23 -14.44 16.00 -11.13
N GLU A 24 -14.22 17.26 -10.73
CA GLU A 24 -12.91 17.92 -10.81
C GLU A 24 -11.84 17.23 -9.92
N PHE A 25 -12.26 16.68 -8.78
CA PHE A 25 -11.37 15.91 -7.91
C PHE A 25 -11.05 14.53 -8.50
N VAL A 26 -12.04 13.87 -9.09
CA VAL A 26 -11.82 12.58 -9.78
C VAL A 26 -10.91 12.75 -11.00
N GLY A 27 -11.04 13.85 -11.74
CA GLY A 27 -10.26 14.11 -12.96
C GLY A 27 -8.75 14.29 -12.74
N GLN A 28 -8.31 14.52 -11.51
CA GLN A 28 -6.89 14.66 -11.14
C GLN A 28 -6.36 13.48 -10.31
N ALA A 29 -7.12 12.39 -10.20
CA ALA A 29 -6.71 11.24 -9.41
C ALA A 29 -5.50 10.52 -10.05
N ASN A 30 -4.50 10.18 -9.23
CA ASN A 30 -3.31 9.44 -9.69
C ASN A 30 -3.60 7.98 -10.02
N ALA A 31 -4.62 7.39 -9.38
CA ALA A 31 -5.09 6.04 -9.63
C ALA A 31 -6.56 6.10 -10.05
N THR A 32 -6.84 5.69 -11.28
CA THR A 32 -8.19 5.73 -11.87
C THR A 32 -8.70 4.36 -12.31
N GLU A 33 -7.80 3.39 -12.49
CA GLU A 33 -8.15 2.05 -12.94
C GLU A 33 -8.44 1.11 -11.75
N PRO A 34 -9.64 0.52 -11.66
CA PRO A 34 -9.95 -0.47 -10.62
C PRO A 34 -9.13 -1.76 -10.72
N SER A 35 -8.59 -2.06 -11.90
CA SER A 35 -7.75 -3.24 -12.18
C SER A 35 -6.48 -3.29 -11.34
N ILE A 36 -6.08 -2.18 -10.70
CA ILE A 36 -4.96 -2.14 -9.76
C ILE A 36 -5.10 -3.19 -8.65
N TYR A 37 -6.32 -3.41 -8.13
CA TYR A 37 -6.53 -4.39 -7.06
C TYR A 37 -6.29 -5.82 -7.55
N GLU A 38 -6.88 -6.18 -8.69
CA GLU A 38 -6.70 -7.50 -9.30
C GLU A 38 -5.22 -7.76 -9.64
N ARG A 39 -4.54 -6.77 -10.22
CA ARG A 39 -3.10 -6.84 -10.51
C ARG A 39 -2.25 -7.10 -9.27
N PHE A 40 -2.57 -6.43 -8.16
CA PHE A 40 -1.87 -6.59 -6.89
C PHE A 40 -2.12 -7.95 -6.26
N ASP A 41 -3.35 -8.46 -6.31
CA ASP A 41 -3.68 -9.79 -5.81
C ASP A 41 -3.02 -10.90 -6.65
N GLU A 42 -2.98 -10.76 -7.97
CA GLU A 42 -2.42 -11.76 -8.89
C GLU A 42 -0.89 -11.83 -8.88
N ASN A 43 -0.21 -10.69 -8.67
CA ASN A 43 1.25 -10.59 -8.74
C ASN A 43 1.86 -10.28 -7.37
N TYR A 44 1.16 -10.58 -6.27
CA TYR A 44 1.75 -10.43 -4.95
C TYR A 44 2.90 -11.43 -4.75
N PRO A 45 4.07 -11.01 -4.23
CA PRO A 45 4.44 -9.67 -3.78
C PRO A 45 5.07 -8.75 -4.86
N GLU A 46 5.45 -9.28 -6.02
CA GLU A 46 6.18 -8.56 -7.08
C GLU A 46 5.46 -7.30 -7.61
N ALA A 47 4.13 -7.21 -7.47
CA ALA A 47 3.36 -6.01 -7.81
C ALA A 47 3.91 -4.74 -7.12
N PHE A 48 4.56 -4.88 -5.97
CA PHE A 48 5.18 -3.77 -5.24
C PHE A 48 6.45 -3.22 -5.89
N GLU A 49 7.08 -3.93 -6.84
CA GLU A 49 8.25 -3.43 -7.57
C GLU A 49 7.93 -2.14 -8.32
N GLU A 50 6.75 -2.03 -8.93
CA GLU A 50 6.30 -0.83 -9.65
C GLU A 50 6.39 0.44 -8.79
N TYR A 51 6.10 0.31 -7.49
CA TYR A 51 6.17 1.43 -6.55
C TYR A 51 7.54 1.59 -5.91
N ALA A 52 8.29 0.51 -5.71
CA ALA A 52 9.66 0.57 -5.22
C ALA A 52 10.59 1.31 -6.19
N GLU A 53 10.33 1.19 -7.50
CA GLU A 53 11.03 1.92 -8.57
C GLU A 53 10.74 3.44 -8.60
N LEU A 54 9.77 3.93 -7.80
CA LEU A 54 9.59 5.38 -7.60
C LEU A 54 10.65 5.99 -6.69
N LEU A 55 11.45 5.16 -6.01
CA LEU A 55 12.58 5.57 -5.19
C LEU A 55 13.87 5.40 -5.99
N GLU A 56 14.86 6.24 -5.67
CA GLU A 56 16.22 6.01 -6.15
C GLU A 56 16.96 5.10 -5.19
N TRP A 57 17.53 4.04 -5.76
CA TRP A 57 18.30 3.01 -5.07
C TRP A 57 19.77 3.12 -5.46
N ASP A 58 20.64 3.13 -4.45
CA ASP A 58 22.08 3.04 -4.64
C ASP A 58 22.46 1.63 -5.13
N GLU A 59 21.75 0.60 -4.62
CA GLU A 59 21.86 -0.79 -5.05
C GLU A 59 20.44 -1.38 -5.15
N HIS A 60 20.11 -2.00 -6.28
CA HIS A 60 18.81 -2.64 -6.50
C HIS A 60 18.65 -3.87 -5.57
N TRP A 61 17.42 -4.14 -5.13
CA TRP A 61 17.13 -5.31 -4.31
C TRP A 61 17.26 -6.61 -5.10
N ASN A 62 17.42 -7.73 -4.38
CA ASN A 62 17.48 -9.07 -4.97
C ASN A 62 16.14 -9.81 -4.85
N GLU A 63 15.36 -9.50 -3.81
CA GLU A 63 14.08 -10.16 -3.52
C GLU A 63 13.11 -9.14 -2.91
N VAL A 64 11.85 -9.19 -3.32
CA VAL A 64 10.81 -8.21 -2.93
C VAL A 64 10.35 -8.45 -1.49
N LEU A 65 10.13 -9.70 -1.11
CA LEU A 65 9.68 -10.09 0.22
C LEU A 65 10.33 -11.43 0.59
N ASP A 66 11.16 -11.42 1.63
CA ASP A 66 11.57 -12.63 2.34
C ASP A 66 10.58 -12.88 3.48
N ASP A 67 9.77 -13.94 3.34
CA ASP A 67 8.81 -14.41 4.32
C ASP A 67 9.23 -15.70 5.04
N SER A 68 10.50 -16.12 4.87
CA SER A 68 10.99 -17.41 5.32
C SER A 68 11.10 -17.54 6.85
N ASN A 69 11.10 -16.43 7.58
CA ASN A 69 11.26 -16.39 9.04
C ASN A 69 10.21 -15.53 9.78
N PRO A 70 8.90 -15.90 9.77
CA PRO A 70 7.89 -15.16 10.51
C PRO A 70 8.19 -15.11 12.01
N PRO A 71 8.00 -13.97 12.71
CA PRO A 71 7.37 -12.72 12.25
C PRO A 71 8.36 -11.67 11.66
N PHE A 72 9.59 -12.07 11.35
CA PHE A 72 10.65 -11.19 10.83
C PHE A 72 10.62 -11.15 9.29
N TYR A 73 9.58 -10.54 8.74
CA TYR A 73 9.47 -10.30 7.30
C TYR A 73 10.44 -9.20 6.86
N GLU A 74 11.14 -9.41 5.76
CA GLU A 74 12.07 -8.42 5.19
C GLU A 74 11.64 -8.04 3.78
N TRP A 75 11.54 -6.74 3.49
CA TRP A 75 11.15 -6.23 2.17
C TRP A 75 12.35 -5.67 1.43
N PHE A 76 12.41 -5.91 0.12
CA PHE A 76 13.45 -5.40 -0.80
C PHE A 76 14.87 -5.76 -0.33
N THR A 77 15.10 -7.03 0.01
CA THR A 77 16.34 -7.50 0.62
C THR A 77 17.53 -7.34 -0.32
N GLY A 78 18.67 -6.95 0.24
CA GLY A 78 19.88 -6.61 -0.52
C GLY A 78 19.84 -5.23 -1.20
N GLY A 79 18.68 -4.56 -1.24
CA GLY A 79 18.58 -3.20 -1.73
C GLY A 79 19.21 -2.18 -0.77
N LYS A 80 19.77 -1.10 -1.31
CA LYS A 80 20.29 0.02 -0.52
C LYS A 80 19.81 1.33 -1.11
N LEU A 81 19.40 2.23 -0.23
CA LEU A 81 19.02 3.59 -0.58
C LEU A 81 19.38 4.55 0.55
N ASN A 82 19.35 5.84 0.21
CA ASN A 82 19.42 6.92 1.19
C ASN A 82 18.08 7.67 1.25
N ALA A 83 17.51 7.77 2.45
CA ALA A 83 16.23 8.44 2.67
C ALA A 83 16.31 9.96 2.47
N SER A 84 17.41 10.60 2.89
CA SER A 84 17.61 12.03 2.66
C SER A 84 17.74 12.33 1.18
N TYR A 85 18.49 11.50 0.43
CA TYR A 85 18.63 11.66 -1.01
C TYR A 85 17.28 11.60 -1.73
N ASN A 86 16.44 10.61 -1.41
CA ASN A 86 15.10 10.48 -1.97
C ASN A 86 14.13 11.63 -1.61
N CYS A 87 14.38 12.34 -0.51
CA CYS A 87 13.46 13.36 0.00
C CYS A 87 13.93 14.80 -0.25
N ILE A 88 15.23 15.02 -0.45
CA ILE A 88 15.85 16.36 -0.45
C ILE A 88 16.75 16.55 -1.67
N ASP A 89 17.62 15.59 -1.97
CA ASP A 89 18.70 15.79 -2.94
C ASP A 89 18.30 15.52 -4.39
N ARG A 90 17.40 14.55 -4.65
CA ARG A 90 16.97 14.18 -6.02
C ARG A 90 16.14 15.25 -6.73
#